data_AF-A0A661V223-F1
#
_entry.id   AF-A0A661V223-F1
#
_cell.length_a   1.000
_cell.length_b   1.000
_cell.length_c   1.000
_cell.angle_alpha   90.00
_cell.angle_beta   90.00
_cell.angle_gamma   90.00
#
_symmetry.space_group_name_H-M   'P 1'
#
loop_
_entity.id
_entity.type
_entity.pdbx_description
1 polymer ?
#
loop_
_entity_poly.entity_id
_entity_poly.type
_entity_poly.pdbx_seq_one_letter_code
_entity_poly.pdbx_strand_id
1 'polypeptide(L)'
;MEAYCVKCKAKREIQDPQPVFTGNGTPATQGVCPICGTKLFRMGRTPAHEGLDPVEHVTAGAREKLADKPKMVIVESPAKARTVGRFLGKEYKVRASVGHVRDLPSNRMGVDIENDFNPHYIIPSKRKDVVRELRADVRDSSAVYLATDPDREGEAIAWHLTQALDSAIGLVRPVHRVEFHEITRDAIEHAFAHPRDIDTQRVEAQQARRILDRLVGYTLS
;
A
#
# COMPACT_ATOMS: atom_id res chain seq x y z
N MET A 1 13.03 0.45 -31.79
CA MET A 1 12.68 1.20 -30.54
C MET A 1 13.96 1.59 -29.81
N GLU A 2 14.16 2.87 -29.46
CA GLU A 2 15.44 3.33 -28.87
C GLU A 2 15.41 3.49 -27.34
N ALA A 3 16.51 3.15 -26.67
CA ALA A 3 16.75 3.44 -25.25
C ALA A 3 18.16 3.99 -25.06
N TYR A 4 18.37 4.72 -23.96
CA TYR A 4 19.69 5.22 -23.62
C TYR A 4 20.54 4.14 -22.96
N CYS A 5 21.70 3.84 -23.55
CA CYS A 5 22.68 2.93 -22.96
C CYS A 5 23.62 3.71 -22.04
N VAL A 6 23.58 3.43 -20.73
CA VAL A 6 24.45 4.10 -19.74
C VAL A 6 25.94 3.78 -19.97
N LYS A 7 26.26 2.56 -20.41
CA LYS A 7 27.64 2.13 -20.65
C LYS A 7 28.24 2.74 -21.93
N CYS A 8 27.44 2.84 -22.99
CA CYS A 8 27.87 3.48 -24.26
C CYS A 8 27.61 4.99 -24.30
N LYS A 9 26.94 5.54 -23.28
CA LYS A 9 26.49 6.95 -23.19
C LYS A 9 25.74 7.47 -24.42
N ALA A 10 25.02 6.60 -25.13
CA ALA A 10 24.34 6.92 -26.37
C ALA A 10 22.96 6.26 -26.45
N LYS A 11 22.04 6.87 -27.19
CA LYS A 11 20.77 6.22 -27.57
C LYS A 11 21.06 5.12 -28.58
N ARG A 12 20.50 3.94 -28.33
CA ARG A 12 20.68 2.75 -29.14
C ARG A 12 19.34 2.05 -29.32
N GLU A 13 19.22 1.36 -30.44
CA GLU A 13 18.09 0.49 -30.67
C GLU A 13 18.16 -0.72 -29.72
N ILE A 14 17.04 -1.04 -29.10
CA ILE A 14 16.92 -2.15 -28.17
C ILE A 14 16.92 -3.46 -28.97
N GLN A 15 17.90 -4.32 -28.70
CA GLN A 15 17.90 -5.69 -29.20
C GLN A 15 17.08 -6.59 -28.26
N ASP A 16 16.34 -7.54 -28.81
CA ASP A 16 15.41 -8.44 -28.12
C ASP A 16 14.43 -7.70 -27.18
N PRO A 17 13.59 -6.78 -27.71
CA PRO A 17 12.67 -6.00 -26.90
C PRO A 17 11.56 -6.91 -26.33
N GLN A 18 11.50 -7.01 -25.01
CA GLN A 18 10.47 -7.72 -24.27
C GLN A 18 9.57 -6.72 -23.53
N PRO A 19 8.24 -6.86 -23.61
CA PRO A 19 7.31 -6.07 -22.81
C PRO A 19 7.44 -6.49 -21.34
N VAL A 20 7.62 -5.51 -20.46
CA VAL A 20 7.73 -5.73 -19.01
C VAL A 20 6.93 -4.67 -18.27
N PHE A 21 6.46 -5.00 -17.08
CA PHE A 21 5.79 -4.04 -16.20
C PHE A 21 6.67 -3.75 -14.99
N THR A 22 6.67 -2.50 -14.52
CA THR A 22 7.30 -2.14 -13.25
C THR A 22 6.52 -2.72 -12.07
N GLY A 23 7.09 -2.70 -10.85
CA GLY A 23 6.41 -3.19 -9.64
C GLY A 23 5.06 -2.51 -9.32
N ASN A 24 4.76 -1.37 -9.96
CA ASN A 24 3.51 -0.63 -9.84
C ASN A 24 2.61 -0.79 -11.10
N GLY A 25 2.92 -1.73 -11.99
CA GLY A 25 2.14 -2.02 -13.21
C GLY A 25 2.37 -1.04 -14.36
N THR A 26 3.38 -0.17 -14.29
CA THR A 26 3.66 0.76 -15.39
C THR A 26 4.34 0.01 -16.54
N PRO A 27 3.84 0.12 -17.79
CA PRO A 27 4.42 -0.58 -18.93
C PRO A 27 5.80 0.00 -19.30
N ALA A 28 6.71 -0.90 -19.64
CA ALA A 28 8.06 -0.60 -20.06
C ALA A 28 8.57 -1.67 -21.03
N THR A 29 9.59 -1.34 -21.80
CA THR A 29 10.27 -2.28 -22.69
C THR A 29 11.68 -2.48 -22.18
N GLN A 30 12.05 -3.74 -21.94
CA GLN A 30 13.41 -4.13 -21.60
C GLN A 30 14.04 -4.85 -22.79
N GLY A 31 15.34 -4.69 -22.97
CA GLY A 31 16.12 -5.53 -23.88
C GLY A 31 17.60 -5.34 -23.62
N VAL A 32 18.44 -5.56 -24.62
CA VAL A 32 19.90 -5.47 -24.51
C VAL A 32 20.49 -4.49 -25.52
N CYS A 33 21.62 -3.90 -25.15
CA CYS A 33 22.40 -3.05 -26.03
C CYS A 33 23.20 -3.93 -27.00
N PRO A 34 23.09 -3.74 -28.33
CA PRO A 34 23.75 -4.58 -29.32
C PRO A 34 25.27 -4.48 -29.30
N ILE A 35 25.83 -3.41 -28.72
CA ILE A 35 27.28 -3.18 -28.69
C ILE A 35 27.92 -3.77 -27.44
N CYS A 36 27.36 -3.46 -26.28
CA CYS A 36 28.01 -3.76 -24.99
C CYS A 36 27.25 -4.79 -24.15
N GLY A 37 26.14 -5.33 -24.67
CA GLY A 37 25.29 -6.32 -24.00
C GLY A 37 24.57 -5.82 -22.75
N THR A 38 24.68 -4.52 -22.42
CA THR A 38 24.05 -3.96 -21.20
C THR A 38 22.54 -3.91 -21.36
N LYS A 39 21.80 -4.24 -20.28
CA LYS A 39 20.34 -4.13 -20.25
C LYS A 39 19.90 -2.70 -20.52
N LEU A 40 18.99 -2.55 -21.48
CA LEU A 40 18.34 -1.30 -21.84
C LEU A 40 16.91 -1.30 -21.31
N PHE A 41 16.44 -0.13 -20.89
CA PHE A 41 15.10 0.05 -20.35
C PHE A 41 14.47 1.32 -20.95
N ARG A 42 13.23 1.20 -21.44
CA ARG A 42 12.45 2.31 -21.98
C ARG A 42 11.07 2.30 -21.34
N MET A 43 10.68 3.40 -20.71
CA MET A 43 9.33 3.58 -20.19
C MET A 43 8.34 3.82 -21.35
N GLY A 44 7.13 3.26 -21.23
CA GLY A 44 6.03 3.51 -22.14
C GLY A 44 5.32 2.24 -22.61
N ARG A 45 4.04 2.41 -22.96
CA ARG A 45 3.22 1.34 -23.55
C ARG A 45 3.59 1.14 -25.01
N THR A 46 3.68 -0.12 -25.42
CA THR A 46 3.96 -0.54 -26.80
C THR A 46 2.90 -1.56 -27.25
N PRO A 47 2.75 -1.82 -28.56
CA PRO A 47 1.82 -2.85 -29.05
C PRO A 47 2.06 -4.24 -28.43
N ALA A 48 3.30 -4.53 -28.04
CA ALA A 48 3.66 -5.76 -27.34
C ALA A 48 3.02 -5.90 -25.93
N HIS A 49 2.39 -4.85 -25.39
CA HIS A 49 1.66 -4.89 -24.12
C HIS A 49 0.15 -5.12 -24.32
N GLU A 50 -0.35 -5.25 -25.55
CA GLU A 50 -1.76 -5.55 -25.78
C GLU A 50 -2.09 -6.98 -25.33
N GLY A 51 -3.15 -7.13 -24.55
CA GLY A 51 -3.58 -8.43 -24.01
C GLY A 51 -2.76 -8.96 -22.82
N LEU A 52 -1.73 -8.24 -22.35
CA LEU A 52 -0.97 -8.64 -21.16
C LEU A 52 -1.57 -8.01 -19.89
N ASP A 53 -1.85 -8.84 -18.88
CA ASP A 53 -2.24 -8.37 -17.55
C ASP A 53 -0.99 -7.96 -16.74
N PRO A 54 -0.86 -6.69 -16.32
CA PRO A 54 0.24 -6.22 -15.49
C PRO A 54 0.37 -7.01 -14.18
N VAL A 55 -0.72 -7.47 -13.59
CA VAL A 55 -0.70 -8.19 -12.30
C VAL A 55 -0.05 -9.56 -12.48
N GLU A 56 -0.41 -10.31 -13.52
CA GLU A 56 0.19 -11.62 -13.78
C GLU A 56 1.68 -11.51 -14.11
N HIS A 57 2.08 -10.51 -14.91
CA HIS A 57 3.46 -10.35 -15.36
C HIS A 57 4.41 -9.78 -14.31
N VAL A 58 3.90 -8.99 -13.35
CA VAL A 58 4.71 -8.48 -12.22
C VAL A 58 4.88 -9.55 -11.14
N THR A 59 3.90 -10.42 -10.93
CA THR A 59 3.82 -11.25 -9.72
C THR A 59 4.79 -12.43 -9.66
N ALA A 60 5.11 -13.10 -10.77
CA ALA A 60 5.91 -14.34 -10.73
C ALA A 60 7.35 -14.12 -10.20
N GLY A 61 8.14 -13.25 -10.83
CA GLY A 61 9.53 -13.01 -10.42
C GLY A 61 9.71 -12.04 -9.24
N ALA A 62 8.69 -11.25 -8.91
CA ALA A 62 8.76 -10.32 -7.78
C ALA A 62 8.30 -10.96 -6.46
N ARG A 63 7.34 -11.91 -6.47
CA ARG A 63 6.94 -12.65 -5.27
C ARG A 63 8.09 -13.50 -4.71
N GLU A 64 8.89 -14.11 -5.58
CA GLU A 64 10.08 -14.87 -5.17
C GLU A 64 11.11 -13.98 -4.44
N LYS A 65 11.37 -12.78 -4.96
CA LYS A 65 12.26 -11.80 -4.30
C LYS A 65 11.71 -11.20 -3.00
N LEU A 66 10.40 -11.29 -2.80
CA LEU A 66 9.73 -10.83 -1.59
C LEU A 66 9.74 -11.91 -0.50
N ALA A 67 9.88 -13.20 -0.84
CA ALA A 67 9.70 -14.32 0.08
C ALA A 67 10.62 -14.27 1.32
N ASP A 68 11.87 -13.82 1.14
CA ASP A 68 12.86 -13.74 2.23
C ASP A 68 12.68 -12.53 3.16
N LYS A 69 11.73 -11.62 2.85
CA LYS A 69 11.53 -10.40 3.63
C LYS A 69 10.55 -10.62 4.80
N PRO A 70 10.75 -9.92 5.93
CA PRO A 70 9.83 -10.01 7.05
C PRO A 70 8.43 -9.53 6.66
N LYS A 71 7.42 -10.04 7.35
CA LYS A 71 6.03 -9.60 7.19
C LYS A 71 5.82 -8.31 8.00
N MET A 72 5.15 -7.33 7.43
CA MET A 72 4.85 -6.07 8.11
C MET A 72 3.52 -6.17 8.84
N VAL A 73 3.46 -5.75 10.10
CA VAL A 73 2.20 -5.62 10.86
C VAL A 73 2.03 -4.18 11.30
N ILE A 74 0.90 -3.58 10.95
CA ILE A 74 0.54 -2.23 11.36
C ILE A 74 -0.64 -2.30 12.33
N VAL A 75 -0.44 -1.77 13.53
CA VAL A 75 -1.47 -1.60 14.57
C VAL A 75 -1.72 -0.13 14.84
N GLU A 76 -2.77 0.20 15.56
CA GLU A 76 -3.09 1.60 15.86
C GLU A 76 -2.13 2.22 16.89
N SER A 77 -1.89 1.54 18.02
CA SER A 77 -1.20 2.12 19.18
C SER A 77 0.18 1.49 19.44
N PRO A 78 1.15 2.27 19.98
CA PRO A 78 2.47 1.74 20.35
C PRO A 78 2.42 0.64 21.41
N ALA A 79 1.45 0.69 22.33
CA ALA A 79 1.27 -0.35 23.34
C ALA A 79 0.86 -1.69 22.73
N LYS A 80 -0.09 -1.66 21.78
CA LYS A 80 -0.49 -2.85 21.01
C LYS A 80 0.68 -3.39 20.19
N ALA A 81 1.49 -2.51 19.60
CA ALA A 81 2.65 -2.91 18.79
C ALA A 81 3.67 -3.71 19.60
N ARG A 82 3.98 -3.24 20.82
CA ARG A 82 4.88 -3.97 21.74
C ARG A 82 4.33 -5.33 22.14
N THR A 83 3.03 -5.42 22.41
CA THR A 83 2.42 -6.65 22.90
C THR A 83 2.26 -7.69 21.79
N VAL A 84 1.72 -7.29 20.64
CA VAL A 84 1.59 -8.16 19.45
C VAL A 84 2.96 -8.62 18.96
N GLY A 85 3.96 -7.74 18.95
CA GLY A 85 5.34 -8.10 18.57
C GLY A 85 5.99 -9.17 19.45
N ARG A 86 5.62 -9.26 20.74
CA ARG A 86 6.12 -10.33 21.63
C ARG A 86 5.55 -11.70 21.26
N PHE A 87 4.33 -11.75 20.72
CA PHE A 87 3.68 -13.01 20.34
C PHE A 87 4.12 -13.50 18.96
N LEU A 88 4.24 -12.59 17.98
CA LEU A 88 4.55 -12.93 16.60
C LEU A 88 6.04 -13.23 16.32
N GLY A 89 6.95 -12.78 17.18
CA GLY A 89 8.39 -13.06 17.04
C GLY A 89 9.07 -12.29 15.90
N LYS A 90 10.22 -12.80 15.44
CA LYS A 90 11.13 -12.08 14.53
C LYS A 90 10.72 -12.09 13.05
N GLU A 91 9.79 -12.97 12.67
CA GLU A 91 9.27 -13.03 11.30
C GLU A 91 8.44 -11.80 10.94
N TYR A 92 7.88 -11.13 11.97
CA TYR A 92 7.02 -9.98 11.82
C TYR A 92 7.71 -8.70 12.31
N LYS A 93 7.64 -7.66 11.48
CA LYS A 93 8.01 -6.30 11.85
C LYS A 93 6.75 -5.53 12.22
N VAL A 94 6.56 -5.28 13.51
CA VAL A 94 5.38 -4.58 14.03
C VAL A 94 5.64 -3.08 14.17
N ARG A 95 4.71 -2.25 13.67
CA ARG A 95 4.71 -0.78 13.81
C ARG A 95 3.33 -0.27 14.21
N ALA A 96 3.32 0.92 14.80
CA ALA A 96 2.09 1.63 15.12
C ALA A 96 1.86 2.78 14.12
N SER A 97 0.61 2.97 13.67
CA SER A 97 0.20 4.16 12.92
C SER A 97 0.00 5.39 13.81
N VAL A 98 -0.14 5.16 15.12
CA VAL A 98 -0.45 6.17 16.15
C VAL A 98 -1.82 6.81 15.90
N GLY A 99 -2.82 6.00 15.54
CA GLY A 99 -4.17 6.45 15.16
C GLY A 99 -4.35 6.65 13.66
N HIS A 100 -5.26 7.57 13.30
CA HIS A 100 -5.55 7.94 11.91
C HIS A 100 -4.35 8.59 11.20
N VAL A 101 -4.07 8.11 9.99
CA VAL A 101 -2.99 8.63 9.12
C VAL A 101 -3.48 9.64 8.08
N ARG A 102 -4.78 9.64 7.80
CA ARG A 102 -5.47 10.54 6.87
C ARG A 102 -6.67 11.15 7.58
N ASP A 103 -7.02 12.37 7.22
CA ASP A 103 -8.21 13.06 7.71
C ASP A 103 -8.68 14.10 6.69
N LEU A 104 -9.90 14.60 6.88
CA LEU A 104 -10.41 15.76 6.15
C LEU A 104 -9.58 17.01 6.48
N PRO A 105 -9.34 17.91 5.51
CA PRO A 105 -8.59 19.14 5.73
C PRO A 105 -9.22 19.98 6.85
N SER A 106 -8.41 20.62 7.66
CA SER A 106 -8.88 21.43 8.80
C SER A 106 -9.36 22.83 8.39
N ASN A 107 -8.96 23.31 7.21
CA ASN A 107 -9.19 24.69 6.77
C ASN A 107 -10.28 24.84 5.70
N ARG A 108 -10.95 23.74 5.33
CA ARG A 108 -12.05 23.73 4.35
C ARG A 108 -12.94 22.52 4.60
N MET A 109 -14.16 22.53 4.06
CA MET A 109 -15.14 21.46 4.25
C MET A 109 -14.55 20.08 3.91
N GLY A 110 -13.88 19.97 2.77
CA GLY A 110 -13.21 18.72 2.37
C GLY A 110 -14.15 17.59 1.97
N VAL A 111 -15.44 17.90 1.83
CA VAL A 111 -16.49 17.01 1.31
C VAL A 111 -17.09 17.70 0.10
N ASP A 112 -17.17 17.01 -1.01
CA ASP A 112 -17.80 17.49 -2.23
C ASP A 112 -19.29 17.12 -2.24
N ILE A 113 -20.16 18.07 -1.89
CA ILE A 113 -21.61 17.85 -1.79
C ILE A 113 -22.24 17.63 -3.17
N GLU A 114 -21.66 18.22 -4.22
CA GLU A 114 -22.22 18.12 -5.58
C GLU A 114 -21.87 16.78 -6.24
N ASN A 115 -20.76 16.16 -5.83
CA ASN A 115 -20.28 14.89 -6.37
C ASN A 115 -20.38 13.76 -5.34
N ASP A 116 -21.60 13.40 -4.95
CA ASP A 116 -21.92 12.24 -4.11
C ASP A 116 -21.18 12.22 -2.76
N PHE A 117 -21.05 13.39 -2.13
CA PHE A 117 -20.38 13.58 -0.84
C PHE A 117 -18.93 13.08 -0.81
N ASN A 118 -18.24 13.08 -1.96
CA ASN A 118 -16.90 12.52 -2.07
C ASN A 118 -15.90 13.22 -1.11
N PRO A 119 -15.28 12.48 -0.17
CA PRO A 119 -14.37 13.08 0.80
C PRO A 119 -12.94 13.25 0.26
N HIS A 120 -12.41 14.46 0.38
CA HIS A 120 -11.01 14.79 0.06
C HIS A 120 -10.09 14.63 1.27
N TYR A 121 -9.66 13.39 1.53
CA TYR A 121 -8.72 13.09 2.59
C TYR A 121 -7.28 13.51 2.27
N ILE A 122 -6.63 14.16 3.22
CA ILE A 122 -5.21 14.53 3.19
C ILE A 122 -4.42 13.79 4.28
N ILE A 123 -3.10 13.70 4.13
CA ILE A 123 -2.21 13.29 5.22
C ILE A 123 -1.84 14.53 6.02
N PRO A 124 -2.26 14.67 7.30
CA PRO A 124 -1.91 15.82 8.12
C PRO A 124 -0.39 15.97 8.25
N SER A 125 0.12 17.19 8.37
CA SER A 125 1.56 17.47 8.49
C SER A 125 2.24 16.66 9.59
N LYS A 126 1.59 16.57 10.77
CA LYS A 126 2.04 15.79 11.93
C LYS A 126 2.15 14.27 11.68
N ARG A 127 1.52 13.75 10.62
CA ARG A 127 1.51 12.31 10.28
C ARG A 127 2.45 11.97 9.12
N LYS A 128 3.04 12.96 8.45
CA LYS A 128 3.88 12.74 7.26
C LYS A 128 5.12 11.88 7.57
N ASP A 129 5.77 12.10 8.71
CA ASP A 129 6.95 11.32 9.10
C ASP A 129 6.59 9.86 9.38
N VAL A 130 5.50 9.61 10.11
CA VAL A 130 4.99 8.25 10.36
C VAL A 130 4.67 7.53 9.05
N VAL A 131 3.96 8.17 8.13
CA VAL A 131 3.63 7.56 6.82
C VAL A 131 4.90 7.31 6.00
N ARG A 132 5.89 8.19 6.06
CA ARG A 132 7.19 7.99 5.37
C ARG A 132 7.91 6.75 5.91
N GLU A 133 7.97 6.60 7.22
CA GLU A 133 8.58 5.43 7.87
C GLU A 133 7.83 4.14 7.53
N LEU A 134 6.50 4.15 7.62
CA LEU A 134 5.66 3.01 7.23
C LEU A 134 5.86 2.63 5.76
N ARG A 135 5.98 3.61 4.85
CA ARG A 135 6.27 3.35 3.42
C ARG A 135 7.62 2.65 3.24
N ALA A 136 8.65 3.07 3.98
CA ALA A 136 9.96 2.44 3.91
C ALA A 136 9.89 0.99 4.41
N ASP A 137 9.24 0.76 5.55
CA ASP A 137 9.07 -0.56 6.14
C ASP A 137 8.23 -1.49 5.25
N VAL A 138 7.17 -0.99 4.63
CA VAL A 138 6.33 -1.76 3.69
C VAL A 138 7.11 -2.18 2.44
N ARG A 139 7.94 -1.28 1.89
CA ARG A 139 8.79 -1.62 0.72
C ARG A 139 9.75 -2.76 1.03
N ASP A 140 10.17 -2.87 2.29
CA ASP A 140 11.05 -3.92 2.79
C ASP A 140 10.31 -5.10 3.43
N SER A 141 9.02 -5.26 3.11
CA SER A 141 8.21 -6.37 3.59
C SER A 141 7.68 -7.26 2.47
N SER A 142 7.44 -8.52 2.79
CA SER A 142 6.85 -9.52 1.91
C SER A 142 5.34 -9.38 1.79
N ALA A 143 4.68 -9.05 2.90
CA ALA A 143 3.23 -8.89 3.04
C ALA A 143 2.91 -7.82 4.09
N VAL A 144 1.71 -7.24 4.02
CA VAL A 144 1.23 -6.23 4.98
C VAL A 144 0.00 -6.74 5.71
N TYR A 145 0.06 -6.77 7.03
CA TYR A 145 -1.04 -7.15 7.93
C TYR A 145 -1.53 -5.92 8.69
N LEU A 146 -2.82 -5.64 8.61
CA LEU A 146 -3.50 -4.54 9.27
C LEU A 146 -4.25 -5.08 10.49
N ALA A 147 -3.69 -4.86 11.67
CA ALA A 147 -4.16 -5.39 12.95
C ALA A 147 -4.77 -4.30 13.84
N THR A 148 -5.57 -3.42 13.22
CA THR A 148 -6.37 -2.39 13.90
C THR A 148 -7.53 -3.03 14.68
N ASP A 149 -8.17 -2.26 15.54
CA ASP A 149 -9.23 -2.77 16.42
C ASP A 149 -10.44 -3.29 15.60
N PRO A 150 -11.17 -4.31 16.11
CA PRO A 150 -12.24 -4.99 15.38
C PRO A 150 -13.56 -4.21 15.41
N ASP A 151 -13.51 -2.91 15.13
CA ASP A 151 -14.66 -2.03 15.06
C ASP A 151 -14.65 -1.21 13.76
N ARG A 152 -15.64 -0.32 13.62
CA ARG A 152 -15.79 0.51 12.40
C ARG A 152 -14.66 1.53 12.25
N GLU A 153 -14.12 2.03 13.37
CA GLU A 153 -13.04 3.00 13.36
C GLU A 153 -11.72 2.34 12.94
N GLY A 154 -11.41 1.18 13.53
CA GLY A 154 -10.28 0.36 13.16
C GLY A 154 -10.34 -0.08 11.69
N GLU A 155 -11.53 -0.36 11.15
CA GLU A 155 -11.69 -0.66 9.72
C GLU A 155 -11.37 0.55 8.84
N ALA A 156 -11.87 1.74 9.19
CA ALA A 156 -11.55 2.97 8.47
C ALA A 156 -10.06 3.32 8.55
N ILE A 157 -9.40 3.09 9.70
CA ILE A 157 -7.95 3.26 9.85
C ILE A 157 -7.20 2.29 8.92
N ALA A 158 -7.60 1.02 8.88
CA ALA A 158 -7.00 0.02 7.98
C ALA A 158 -7.12 0.46 6.52
N TRP A 159 -8.30 0.90 6.10
CA TRP A 159 -8.52 1.45 4.75
C TRP A 159 -7.69 2.71 4.49
N HIS A 160 -7.61 3.65 5.43
CA HIS A 160 -6.77 4.84 5.24
C HIS A 160 -5.29 4.51 5.11
N LEU A 161 -4.82 3.47 5.80
CA LEU A 161 -3.45 2.96 5.68
C LEU A 161 -3.18 2.39 4.29
N THR A 162 -4.08 1.57 3.73
CA THR A 162 -3.89 1.05 2.37
C THR A 162 -3.77 2.18 1.37
N GLN A 163 -4.67 3.15 1.41
CA GLN A 163 -4.63 4.30 0.51
C GLN A 163 -3.38 5.18 0.72
N ALA A 164 -2.92 5.36 1.96
CA ALA A 164 -1.71 6.15 2.25
C ALA A 164 -0.42 5.44 1.82
N LEU A 165 -0.43 4.11 1.81
CA LEU A 165 0.72 3.24 1.56
C LEU A 165 0.67 2.56 0.18
N ASP A 166 -0.33 2.84 -0.64
CA ASP A 166 -0.58 2.25 -1.95
C ASP A 166 0.68 2.14 -2.83
N SER A 167 1.40 3.26 -3.00
CA SER A 167 2.66 3.29 -3.76
C SER A 167 3.81 2.42 -3.19
N ALA A 168 3.75 2.05 -1.92
CA ALA A 168 4.70 1.15 -1.27
C ALA A 168 4.22 -0.31 -1.31
N ILE A 169 2.91 -0.55 -1.18
CA ILE A 169 2.29 -1.87 -1.30
C ILE A 169 2.50 -2.38 -2.74
N GLY A 170 2.15 -1.56 -3.73
CA GLY A 170 2.23 -1.90 -5.15
C GLY A 170 1.27 -3.04 -5.52
N LEU A 171 1.46 -3.63 -6.71
CA LEU A 171 0.56 -4.68 -7.21
C LEU A 171 0.86 -6.09 -6.68
N VAL A 172 1.95 -6.25 -5.95
CA VAL A 172 2.54 -7.57 -5.68
C VAL A 172 2.41 -8.03 -4.24
N ARG A 173 2.37 -7.09 -3.29
CA ARG A 173 2.35 -7.42 -1.87
C ARG A 173 0.91 -7.68 -1.44
N PRO A 174 0.61 -8.85 -0.88
CA PRO A 174 -0.71 -9.09 -0.33
C PRO A 174 -0.92 -8.20 0.90
N VAL A 175 -2.15 -7.72 1.03
CA VAL A 175 -2.62 -6.95 2.17
C VAL A 175 -3.68 -7.79 2.88
N HIS A 176 -3.53 -7.95 4.19
CA HIS A 176 -4.37 -8.79 5.01
C HIS A 176 -4.95 -7.98 6.16
N ARG A 177 -6.26 -8.09 6.41
CA ARG A 177 -6.92 -7.55 7.59
C ARG A 177 -6.97 -8.63 8.66
N VAL A 178 -6.46 -8.32 9.85
CA VAL A 178 -6.42 -9.25 11.00
C VAL A 178 -7.22 -8.65 12.15
N GLU A 179 -8.16 -9.42 12.68
CA GLU A 179 -9.00 -9.03 13.80
C GLU A 179 -8.83 -10.00 14.97
N PHE A 180 -8.73 -9.45 16.17
CA PHE A 180 -8.76 -10.21 17.41
C PHE A 180 -9.43 -9.35 18.48
N HIS A 181 -10.25 -9.99 19.31
CA HIS A 181 -11.00 -9.33 20.38
C HIS A 181 -10.22 -9.29 21.71
N GLU A 182 -9.14 -10.07 21.80
CA GLU A 182 -8.28 -10.13 22.97
C GLU A 182 -6.81 -10.28 22.57
N ILE A 183 -5.90 -9.86 23.45
CA ILE A 183 -4.45 -9.88 23.19
C ILE A 183 -3.81 -11.06 23.92
N THR A 184 -4.26 -12.28 23.57
CA THR A 184 -3.70 -13.56 24.04
C THR A 184 -2.89 -14.21 22.92
N ARG A 185 -2.00 -15.14 23.27
CA ARG A 185 -1.18 -15.87 22.28
C ARG A 185 -2.08 -16.60 21.27
N ASP A 186 -3.03 -17.37 21.78
CA ASP A 186 -3.91 -18.22 20.96
C ASP A 186 -4.80 -17.38 20.03
N ALA A 187 -5.38 -16.28 20.54
CA ALA A 187 -6.21 -15.40 19.73
C ALA A 187 -5.42 -14.73 18.59
N ILE A 188 -4.17 -14.32 18.86
CA ILE A 188 -3.31 -13.71 17.84
C ILE A 188 -2.89 -14.77 16.81
N GLU A 189 -2.45 -15.95 17.23
CA GLU A 189 -2.04 -17.02 16.31
C GLU A 189 -3.23 -17.44 15.42
N HIS A 190 -4.42 -17.58 16.00
CA HIS A 190 -5.65 -17.88 15.24
C HIS A 190 -6.01 -16.77 14.25
N ALA A 191 -5.92 -15.50 14.66
CA ALA A 191 -6.26 -14.35 13.81
C ALA A 191 -5.30 -14.20 12.62
N PHE A 192 -4.00 -14.45 12.83
CA PHE A 192 -3.01 -14.42 11.74
C PHE A 192 -3.09 -15.63 10.81
N ALA A 193 -3.64 -16.75 11.28
CA ALA A 193 -3.94 -17.91 10.43
C ALA A 193 -5.19 -17.70 9.55
N HIS A 194 -6.11 -16.82 9.95
CA HIS A 194 -7.38 -16.57 9.25
C HIS A 194 -7.57 -15.07 8.92
N PRO A 195 -6.67 -14.46 8.12
CA PRO A 195 -6.85 -13.09 7.68
C PRO A 195 -8.06 -12.96 6.74
N ARG A 196 -8.67 -11.78 6.74
CA ARG A 196 -9.74 -11.41 5.81
C ARG A 196 -9.34 -10.20 4.95
N ASP A 197 -10.20 -9.86 4.00
CA ASP A 197 -10.13 -8.58 3.30
C ASP A 197 -10.77 -7.45 4.12
N ILE A 198 -10.51 -6.21 3.74
CA ILE A 198 -11.16 -5.04 4.34
C ILE A 198 -12.66 -5.05 4.01
N ASP A 199 -13.48 -4.83 5.04
CA ASP A 199 -14.93 -4.74 4.94
C ASP A 199 -15.32 -3.32 4.51
N THR A 200 -15.59 -3.17 3.22
CA THR A 200 -15.97 -1.88 2.62
C THR A 200 -17.22 -1.29 3.26
N GLN A 201 -18.19 -2.09 3.68
CA GLN A 201 -19.43 -1.57 4.29
C GLN A 201 -19.15 -0.92 5.63
N ARG A 202 -18.24 -1.48 6.44
CA ARG A 202 -17.81 -0.88 7.71
C ARG A 202 -17.04 0.43 7.47
N VAL A 203 -16.22 0.48 6.43
CA VAL A 203 -15.51 1.71 6.02
C VAL A 203 -16.51 2.79 5.63
N GLU A 204 -17.43 2.47 4.71
CA GLU A 204 -18.46 3.41 4.24
C GLU A 204 -19.34 3.91 5.39
N ALA A 205 -19.73 3.03 6.32
CA ALA A 205 -20.49 3.44 7.51
C ALA A 205 -19.72 4.44 8.38
N GLN A 206 -18.41 4.27 8.54
CA GLN A 206 -17.58 5.22 9.28
C GLN A 206 -17.41 6.54 8.51
N GLN A 207 -17.20 6.47 7.19
CA GLN A 207 -17.07 7.65 6.34
C GLN A 207 -18.34 8.49 6.33
N ALA A 208 -19.51 7.85 6.20
CA ALA A 208 -20.81 8.52 6.26
C ALA A 208 -20.99 9.30 7.57
N ARG A 209 -20.64 8.69 8.72
CA ARG A 209 -20.64 9.39 10.01
C ARG A 209 -19.69 10.58 10.01
N ARG A 210 -18.46 10.40 9.51
CA ARG A 210 -17.45 11.47 9.48
C ARG A 210 -17.88 12.64 8.60
N ILE A 211 -18.53 12.36 7.48
CA ILE A 211 -19.10 13.35 6.57
C ILE A 211 -20.25 14.09 7.24
N LEU A 212 -21.18 13.37 7.87
CA LEU A 212 -22.30 13.97 8.60
C LEU A 212 -21.81 14.94 9.68
N ASP A 213 -20.87 14.49 10.53
CA ASP A 213 -20.27 15.31 11.58
C ASP A 213 -19.62 16.58 11.00
N ARG A 214 -18.97 16.46 9.83
CA ARG A 214 -18.35 17.57 9.12
C ARG A 214 -19.36 18.57 8.59
N LEU A 215 -20.44 18.10 7.95
CA LEU A 215 -21.48 18.96 7.40
C LEU A 215 -22.16 19.77 8.51
N VAL A 216 -22.62 19.09 9.57
CA VAL A 216 -23.28 19.74 10.71
C VAL A 216 -22.36 20.76 11.38
N GLY A 217 -21.10 20.38 11.63
CA GLY A 217 -20.12 21.26 12.28
C GLY A 217 -19.82 22.54 11.49
N TYR A 218 -19.71 22.45 10.15
CA TYR A 218 -19.47 23.63 9.30
C TYR A 218 -20.70 24.51 9.12
N THR A 219 -21.92 23.94 9.14
CA THR A 219 -23.15 24.73 9.00
C THR A 219 -23.55 25.50 10.25
N LEU A 220 -23.08 25.06 11.43
CA LEU A 220 -23.46 25.64 12.72
C LEU A 220 -22.39 26.54 13.36
N SER A 221 -21.18 26.58 12.80
CA SER A 221 -20.07 27.44 13.25
C SER A 221 -20.07 28.78 12.52
#